data_AF-A0A8C3MN05-F1
#
_entry.id   AF-A0A8C3MN05-F1
#
_cell.length_a   1.000
_cell.length_b   1.000
_cell.length_c   1.000
_cell.angle_alpha   90.00
_cell.angle_beta   90.00
_cell.angle_gamma   90.00
#
_symmetry.space_group_name_H-M   'P 1'
#
loop_
_entity.id
_entity.type
_entity.pdbx_description
1 polymer ?
#
loop_
_entity_poly.entity_id
_entity_poly.type
_entity_poly.pdbx_seq_one_letter_code
_entity_poly.pdbx_strand_id
1 'polypeptide(L)'
;MAGRELLPEGWRLYFHSVRAATFHNWPFTEGCTCTPERMAAAGFVHTPSENSPDVAQCFYCLKELEGWEPDDDPLEEHKKHTAACGFLSLQKEPPNLTVQEFLKLEKMRMRKALVRTQHLGFELFSWPRSLPQGFVQSALLHPGSGWISRCSLSCSQPCFMWGVSCSHLEAE
;
A
#
# COMPACT_ATOMS: atom_id res chain seq x y z
N MET A 1 24.11 -9.63 19.29
CA MET A 1 22.83 -9.43 18.57
C MET A 1 23.07 -9.30 17.05
N ALA A 2 23.80 -10.21 16.41
CA ALA A 2 24.42 -9.97 15.09
C ALA A 2 23.60 -10.41 13.85
N GLY A 3 22.29 -10.69 14.01
CA GLY A 3 21.47 -11.27 12.92
C GLY A 3 20.56 -10.28 12.18
N ARG A 4 20.31 -9.08 12.72
CA ARG A 4 19.27 -8.18 12.18
C ARG A 4 19.72 -7.37 10.96
N GLU A 5 21.01 -7.06 10.87
CA GLU A 5 21.63 -6.29 9.78
C GLU A 5 21.63 -7.04 8.44
N LEU A 6 21.55 -8.37 8.48
CA LEU A 6 21.48 -9.22 7.28
C LEU A 6 20.08 -9.29 6.64
N LEU A 7 19.05 -8.70 7.28
CA LEU A 7 17.69 -8.71 6.77
C LEU A 7 17.42 -7.49 5.85
N PRO A 8 16.62 -7.67 4.78
CA PRO A 8 16.13 -6.55 3.98
C PRO A 8 15.46 -5.47 4.83
N GLU A 9 15.58 -4.21 4.43
CA GLU A 9 15.09 -3.06 5.21
C GLU A 9 13.63 -3.18 5.63
N GLY A 10 12.75 -3.50 4.67
CA GLY A 10 11.33 -3.71 4.96
C GLY A 10 11.11 -4.81 6.02
N TRP A 11 11.96 -5.83 6.06
CA TRP A 11 11.84 -6.95 7.02
C TRP A 11 12.43 -6.61 8.38
N ARG A 12 13.43 -5.72 8.46
CA ARG A 12 13.94 -5.19 9.75
C ARG A 12 12.83 -4.50 10.57
N LEU A 13 11.84 -3.89 9.92
CA LEU A 13 10.72 -3.21 10.58
C LEU A 13 9.75 -4.13 11.34
N TYR A 14 9.84 -5.46 11.19
CA TYR A 14 9.06 -6.38 12.04
C TYR A 14 9.54 -6.37 13.51
N PHE A 15 10.79 -6.00 13.79
CA PHE A 15 11.31 -5.87 15.16
C PHE A 15 10.88 -4.55 15.79
N HIS A 16 10.26 -4.62 16.98
CA HIS A 16 9.83 -3.44 17.76
C HIS A 16 10.95 -2.41 17.92
N SER A 17 12.14 -2.83 18.37
CA SER A 17 13.23 -1.89 18.64
C SER A 17 13.80 -1.22 17.38
N VAL A 18 13.61 -1.81 16.19
CA VAL A 18 13.97 -1.15 14.92
C VAL A 18 12.96 -0.05 14.60
N ARG A 19 11.67 -0.28 14.85
CA ARG A 19 10.63 0.75 14.70
C ARG A 19 10.83 1.89 15.70
N ALA A 20 11.07 1.57 16.98
CA ALA A 20 11.33 2.58 18.01
C ALA A 20 12.53 3.45 17.65
N ALA A 21 13.60 2.84 17.11
CA ALA A 21 14.78 3.57 16.65
C ALA A 21 14.56 4.53 15.47
N THR A 22 13.40 4.50 14.78
CA THR A 22 13.10 5.48 13.71
C THR A 22 12.70 6.86 14.25
N PHE A 23 12.23 6.94 15.49
CA PHE A 23 11.68 8.15 16.11
C PHE A 23 12.79 9.12 16.54
N HIS A 24 13.41 9.78 15.57
CA HIS A 24 14.45 10.79 15.79
C HIS A 24 13.84 12.16 16.02
N ASN A 25 14.21 12.84 17.12
CA ASN A 25 13.66 14.13 17.53
C ASN A 25 12.12 14.14 17.72
N TRP A 26 11.54 12.99 18.10
CA TRP A 26 10.12 12.90 18.41
C TRP A 26 9.77 13.74 19.65
N PRO A 27 8.76 14.63 19.60
CA PRO A 27 8.51 15.60 20.67
C PRO A 27 7.91 14.97 21.93
N PHE A 28 7.18 13.86 21.80
CA PHE A 28 6.40 13.27 22.89
C PHE A 28 7.17 12.11 23.55
N THR A 29 7.86 12.43 24.65
CA THR A 29 8.68 11.47 25.40
C THR A 29 8.13 11.27 26.82
N GLU A 30 8.82 11.76 27.85
CA GLU A 30 8.39 11.55 29.23
C GLU A 30 7.02 12.17 29.50
N GLY A 31 6.18 11.46 30.27
CA GLY A 31 4.81 11.88 30.60
C GLY A 31 3.77 11.74 29.48
N CYS A 32 4.17 11.34 28.27
CA CYS A 32 3.26 11.25 27.11
C CYS A 32 2.74 9.82 26.87
N THR A 33 1.57 9.72 26.24
CA THR A 33 0.93 8.47 25.80
C THR A 33 1.50 8.00 24.45
N CYS A 34 1.79 8.92 23.52
CA CYS A 34 2.35 8.65 22.20
C CYS A 34 3.89 8.57 22.16
N THR A 35 4.52 7.92 23.15
CA THR A 35 5.98 7.68 23.21
C THR A 35 6.51 6.84 22.03
N PRO A 36 7.79 6.98 21.64
CA PRO A 36 8.43 6.16 20.60
C PRO A 36 8.22 4.65 20.80
N GLU A 37 8.27 4.17 22.04
CA GLU A 37 8.07 2.77 22.41
C GLU A 37 6.63 2.31 22.15
N ARG A 38 5.63 3.16 22.47
CA ARG A 38 4.20 2.86 22.27
C ARG A 38 3.78 3.02 20.80
N MET A 39 4.30 4.03 20.12
CA MET A 39 4.19 4.19 18.67
C MET A 39 4.73 2.95 17.93
N ALA A 40 5.94 2.51 18.29
CA ALA A 40 6.54 1.29 17.75
C ALA A 40 5.75 0.01 18.13
N ALA A 41 5.16 -0.06 19.33
CA ALA A 41 4.31 -1.19 19.74
C ALA A 41 3.03 -1.27 18.90
N ALA A 42 2.36 -0.14 18.64
CA ALA A 42 1.22 -0.06 17.72
C ALA A 42 1.58 -0.30 16.25
N GLY A 43 2.87 -0.36 15.91
CA GLY A 43 3.36 -0.69 14.57
C GLY A 43 3.72 0.53 13.71
N PHE A 44 3.84 1.72 14.30
CA PHE A 44 4.32 2.90 13.58
C PHE A 44 5.84 2.94 13.45
N VAL A 45 6.29 3.61 12.40
CA VAL A 45 7.62 4.15 12.20
C VAL A 45 7.49 5.65 11.94
N HIS A 46 8.48 6.43 12.37
CA HIS A 46 8.55 7.87 12.10
C HIS A 46 9.05 8.09 10.68
N THR A 47 8.33 8.91 9.91
CA THR A 47 8.65 9.23 8.51
C THR A 47 8.45 10.74 8.26
N PRO A 48 9.23 11.60 8.94
CA PRO A 48 9.04 13.04 8.91
C PRO A 48 9.33 13.64 7.53
N SER A 49 8.70 14.78 7.25
CA SER A 49 9.03 15.66 6.13
C SER A 49 9.25 17.09 6.64
N GLU A 50 9.78 17.99 5.80
CA GLU A 50 10.03 19.38 6.18
C GLU A 50 8.76 20.13 6.65
N ASN A 51 7.59 19.77 6.10
CA ASN A 51 6.31 20.42 6.42
C ASN A 51 5.48 19.67 7.47
N SER A 52 5.76 18.37 7.66
CA SER A 52 5.07 17.52 8.63
C SER A 52 6.11 16.71 9.43
N PRO A 53 6.62 17.25 10.56
CA PRO A 53 7.72 16.66 11.31
C PRO A 53 7.31 15.48 12.22
N ASP A 54 6.01 15.27 12.44
CA ASP A 54 5.46 14.25 13.32
C ASP A 54 4.74 13.10 12.58
N VAL A 55 4.90 13.01 11.24
CA VAL A 55 4.28 11.94 10.45
C VAL A 55 4.77 10.57 10.91
N ALA A 56 3.82 9.72 11.27
CA ALA A 56 4.05 8.33 11.61
C ALA A 56 3.28 7.40 10.64
N GLN A 57 3.99 6.45 10.04
CA GLN A 57 3.40 5.46 9.11
C GLN A 57 3.40 4.07 9.75
N CYS A 58 2.28 3.34 9.69
CA CYS A 58 2.29 1.93 10.07
C CYS A 58 3.07 1.11 9.03
N PHE A 59 4.15 0.42 9.44
CA PHE A 59 5.04 -0.31 8.52
C PHE A 59 4.33 -1.38 7.68
N TYR A 60 3.22 -1.93 8.18
CA TYR A 60 2.49 -3.04 7.57
C TYR A 60 1.27 -2.62 6.74
N CYS A 61 0.44 -1.70 7.24
CA CYS A 61 -0.75 -1.24 6.50
C CYS A 61 -0.51 0.00 5.64
N LEU A 62 0.63 0.69 5.83
CA LEU A 62 1.02 1.91 5.12
C LEU A 62 0.04 3.08 5.30
N LYS A 63 -0.71 3.10 6.41
CA LYS A 63 -1.49 4.27 6.85
C LYS A 63 -0.54 5.26 7.53
N GLU A 64 -0.47 6.47 7.01
CA GLU A 64 0.11 7.64 7.70
C GLU A 64 -0.92 8.32 8.60
N LEU A 65 -0.42 8.86 9.72
CA LEU A 65 -1.09 9.78 10.64
C LEU A 65 -0.10 10.89 11.03
N GLU A 66 -0.59 12.11 11.17
CA GLU A 66 0.11 13.33 11.58
C GLU A 66 -0.83 14.16 12.45
N GLY A 67 -0.31 15.18 13.14
CA GLY A 67 -1.06 15.96 14.12
C GLY A 67 -1.21 15.24 15.46
N TRP A 68 -0.17 14.53 15.92
CA TRP A 68 -0.20 13.77 17.17
C TRP A 68 -0.23 14.70 18.39
N GLU A 69 -1.05 14.35 19.38
CA GLU A 69 -1.14 15.03 20.68
C GLU A 69 -0.52 14.17 21.80
N PRO A 70 -0.01 14.75 22.90
CA PRO A 70 0.64 14.01 23.98
C PRO A 70 -0.18 12.86 24.58
N ASP A 71 -1.51 13.00 24.60
CA ASP A 71 -2.44 12.06 25.22
C ASP A 71 -2.97 10.98 24.26
N ASP A 72 -2.62 11.03 22.97
CA ASP A 72 -3.06 10.05 21.98
C ASP A 72 -2.54 8.64 22.29
N ASP A 73 -3.43 7.64 22.27
CA ASP A 73 -3.03 6.23 22.28
C ASP A 73 -2.77 5.74 20.85
N PRO A 74 -1.53 5.35 20.51
CA PRO A 74 -1.21 4.94 19.14
C PRO A 74 -1.94 3.68 18.68
N LEU A 75 -2.30 2.77 19.59
CA LEU A 75 -3.02 1.55 19.25
C LEU A 75 -4.49 1.85 18.93
N GLU A 76 -5.14 2.72 19.70
CA GLU A 76 -6.52 3.15 19.42
C GLU A 76 -6.62 4.00 18.14
N GLU A 77 -5.69 4.94 17.91
CA GLU A 77 -5.66 5.71 16.65
C GLU A 77 -5.42 4.80 15.43
N HIS A 78 -4.56 3.79 15.55
CA HIS A 78 -4.37 2.79 14.49
C HIS A 78 -5.66 1.96 14.25
N LYS A 79 -6.38 1.55 15.30
CA LYS A 79 -7.67 0.84 15.15
C LYS A 79 -8.74 1.73 14.50
N LYS A 80 -8.89 2.96 14.98
CA LYS A 80 -9.83 3.99 14.48
C LYS A 80 -9.62 4.26 12.98
N HIS A 81 -8.36 4.39 12.55
CA HIS A 81 -8.05 4.68 11.15
C HIS A 81 -7.88 3.44 10.26
N THR A 82 -7.55 2.25 10.79
CA THR A 82 -7.41 1.00 10.00
C THR A 82 -7.64 -0.25 10.86
N ALA A 83 -8.87 -0.47 11.33
CA ALA A 83 -9.25 -1.63 12.15
C ALA A 83 -8.86 -3.00 11.52
N ALA A 84 -8.92 -3.12 10.19
CA ALA A 84 -8.53 -4.31 9.43
C ALA A 84 -6.99 -4.39 9.14
N CYS A 85 -6.16 -3.86 10.04
CA CYS A 85 -4.72 -4.01 9.93
C CYS A 85 -4.27 -5.41 10.40
N GLY A 86 -3.80 -6.24 9.47
CA GLY A 86 -3.33 -7.60 9.79
C GLY A 86 -2.14 -7.68 10.77
N PHE A 87 -1.43 -6.57 11.03
CA PHE A 87 -0.45 -6.49 12.12
C PHE A 87 -1.13 -6.45 13.50
N LEU A 88 -2.25 -5.73 13.63
CA LEU A 88 -3.04 -5.67 14.86
C LEU A 88 -3.74 -7.01 15.18
N SER A 89 -3.90 -7.88 14.18
CA SER A 89 -4.50 -9.22 14.33
C SER A 89 -3.48 -10.33 14.64
N LEU A 90 -2.22 -10.00 14.91
CA LEU A 90 -1.19 -10.99 15.22
C LEU A 90 -1.38 -11.60 16.61
N GLN A 91 -1.45 -12.93 16.67
CA GLN A 91 -1.50 -13.70 17.92
C GLN A 91 -0.12 -13.95 18.54
N LYS A 92 0.95 -13.67 17.80
CA LYS A 92 2.35 -13.89 18.17
C LYS A 92 3.16 -12.66 17.77
N GLU A 93 4.14 -12.29 18.58
CA GLU A 93 5.12 -11.28 18.15
C GLU A 93 5.86 -11.74 16.88
N PRO A 94 6.28 -10.82 15.99
CA PRO A 94 6.94 -11.19 14.74
C PRO A 94 8.16 -12.14 14.85
N PRO A 95 9.03 -12.05 15.87
CA PRO A 95 10.14 -13.01 16.04
C PRO A 95 9.69 -14.45 16.33
N ASN A 96 8.46 -14.66 16.81
CA ASN A 96 7.89 -15.95 17.19
C ASN A 96 6.99 -16.56 16.10
N LEU A 97 6.96 -15.96 14.91
CA LEU A 97 6.23 -16.49 13.76
C LEU A 97 7.03 -17.61 13.07
N THR A 98 6.32 -18.63 12.62
CA THR A 98 6.88 -19.59 11.65
C THR A 98 7.16 -18.89 10.32
N VAL A 99 8.08 -19.44 9.52
CA VAL A 99 8.39 -18.92 8.17
C VAL A 99 7.12 -18.84 7.30
N GLN A 100 6.20 -19.79 7.42
CA GLN A 100 4.93 -19.77 6.68
C GLN A 100 4.00 -18.62 7.12
N GLU A 101 3.89 -18.36 8.42
CA GLU A 101 3.12 -17.22 8.94
C GLU A 101 3.74 -15.89 8.48
N PHE A 102 5.07 -15.75 8.58
CA PHE A 102 5.81 -14.58 8.13
C PHE A 102 5.60 -14.29 6.63
N LEU A 103 5.79 -15.30 5.75
CA LEU A 103 5.60 -15.14 4.31
C LEU A 103 4.14 -14.81 3.95
N LYS A 104 3.16 -15.32 4.71
CA LYS A 104 1.74 -14.97 4.52
C LYS A 104 1.47 -13.50 4.86
N LEU A 105 2.07 -12.97 5.92
CA LEU A 105 1.97 -11.55 6.28
C LEU A 105 2.65 -10.66 5.24
N GLU A 106 3.88 -11.00 4.84
CA GLU A 106 4.63 -10.19 3.88
C GLU A 106 3.93 -10.16 2.51
N LYS A 107 3.35 -11.29 2.05
CA LYS A 107 2.48 -11.30 0.84
C LYS A 107 1.32 -10.31 0.95
N MET A 108 0.68 -10.21 2.12
CA MET A 108 -0.44 -9.29 2.34
C MET A 108 0.02 -7.83 2.42
N ARG A 109 1.20 -7.56 3.00
CA ARG A 109 1.85 -6.26 3.00
C ARG A 109 2.23 -5.82 1.58
N MET A 110 2.88 -6.68 0.80
CA MET A 110 3.21 -6.42 -0.61
C MET A 110 1.96 -6.10 -1.43
N ARG A 111 0.83 -6.80 -1.20
CA ARG A 111 -0.44 -6.47 -1.85
C ARG A 111 -0.92 -5.06 -1.50
N LYS A 112 -0.81 -4.63 -0.23
CA LYS A 112 -1.15 -3.26 0.18
C LYS A 112 -0.22 -2.21 -0.45
N ALA A 113 1.08 -2.48 -0.49
CA ALA A 113 2.06 -1.62 -1.15
C ALA A 113 1.73 -1.41 -2.63
N LEU A 114 1.49 -2.50 -3.38
CA LEU A 114 1.12 -2.43 -4.80
C LEU A 114 -0.15 -1.62 -5.04
N VAL A 115 -1.20 -1.79 -4.24
CA VAL A 115 -2.44 -1.01 -4.36
C VAL A 115 -2.20 0.48 -4.08
N ARG A 116 -1.44 0.82 -3.01
CA ARG A 116 -1.07 2.21 -2.73
C ARG A 116 -0.25 2.83 -3.87
N THR A 117 0.71 2.08 -4.43
CA THR A 117 1.52 2.53 -5.58
C THR A 117 0.69 2.69 -6.86
N GLN A 118 -0.36 1.89 -7.08
CA GLN A 118 -1.26 2.05 -8.23
C GLN A 118 -2.08 3.35 -8.16
N HIS A 119 -2.50 3.78 -6.97
CA HIS A 119 -3.15 5.08 -6.79
C HIS A 119 -2.18 6.25 -7.06
N LEU A 120 -0.95 6.20 -6.53
CA LEU A 120 0.09 7.20 -6.81
C LEU A 120 0.56 7.20 -8.27
N GLY A 121 0.55 6.03 -8.91
CA GLY A 121 0.87 5.85 -10.33
C GLY A 121 -0.18 6.48 -11.26
N PHE A 122 -1.43 6.60 -10.82
CA PHE A 122 -2.47 7.33 -11.55
C PHE A 122 -2.16 8.84 -11.56
N GLU A 123 -1.69 9.40 -10.44
CA GLU A 123 -1.27 10.81 -10.34
C GLU A 123 0.00 11.11 -11.15
N LEU A 124 0.94 10.17 -11.22
CA LEU A 124 2.14 10.26 -12.09
C LEU A 124 1.84 10.08 -13.58
N PHE A 125 0.76 9.39 -13.95
CA PHE A 125 0.34 9.25 -15.36
C PHE A 125 -0.59 10.39 -15.82
N SER A 126 -1.13 11.19 -14.90
CA SER A 126 -1.81 12.46 -15.20
C SER A 126 -0.82 13.62 -15.38
N TRP A 127 0.04 13.53 -16.39
CA TRP A 127 0.93 14.63 -16.80
C TRP A 127 0.12 15.84 -17.33
N PRO A 128 0.67 17.09 -17.32
CA PRO A 128 -0.15 18.30 -17.31
C PRO A 128 -0.99 18.55 -18.57
N ARG A 129 -2.08 19.30 -18.38
CA ARG A 129 -3.01 19.75 -19.45
C ARG A 129 -2.43 20.79 -20.44
N SER A 130 -1.11 20.90 -20.53
CA SER A 130 -0.39 21.85 -21.38
C SER A 130 0.95 21.27 -21.85
N LEU A 131 0.90 20.38 -22.85
CA LEU A 131 2.04 20.19 -23.75
C LEU A 131 2.26 21.51 -24.52
N PRO A 132 3.47 22.07 -24.58
CA PRO A 132 3.76 23.15 -25.52
C PRO A 132 3.53 22.63 -26.95
N GLN A 133 2.87 23.43 -27.79
CA GLN A 133 2.53 23.07 -29.16
C GLN A 133 3.80 22.85 -29.99
N GLY A 134 4.20 21.59 -30.16
CA GLY A 134 5.38 21.23 -30.96
C GLY A 134 6.03 19.87 -30.63
N PHE A 135 5.82 19.30 -29.44
CA PHE A 135 6.47 18.03 -29.09
C PHE A 135 5.69 16.80 -29.61
N VAL A 136 5.94 16.44 -30.87
CA VAL A 136 5.44 15.19 -31.46
C VAL A 136 6.27 14.04 -30.90
N GLN A 137 5.78 13.35 -29.87
CA GLN A 137 6.44 12.15 -29.37
C GLN A 137 6.24 11.04 -30.40
N SER A 138 7.27 10.76 -31.20
CA SER A 138 7.24 9.71 -32.22
C SER A 138 7.10 8.36 -31.52
N ALA A 139 5.89 7.79 -31.56
CA ALA A 139 5.64 6.45 -31.07
C ALA A 139 6.35 5.46 -32.00
N LEU A 140 7.49 4.94 -31.55
CA LEU A 140 8.14 3.80 -32.19
C LEU A 140 7.20 2.58 -32.07
N LEU A 141 6.42 2.36 -33.12
CA LEU A 141 5.60 1.17 -33.31
C LEU A 141 6.51 -0.06 -33.31
N HIS A 142 6.53 -0.80 -32.20
CA HIS A 142 7.04 -2.16 -32.21
C HIS A 142 6.09 -3.03 -33.06
N PRO A 143 6.58 -3.73 -34.10
CA PRO A 143 5.74 -4.56 -34.94
C PRO A 143 5.44 -5.89 -34.24
N GLY A 144 4.17 -6.31 -34.25
CA GLY A 144 3.81 -7.72 -34.02
C GLY A 144 2.84 -8.04 -32.88
N SER A 145 1.60 -7.52 -32.92
CA SER A 145 0.47 -8.18 -32.26
C SER A 145 -0.89 -7.82 -32.88
N GLY A 146 -1.37 -8.69 -33.78
CA GLY A 146 -2.79 -8.96 -34.06
C GLY A 146 -3.75 -7.80 -34.36
N TRP A 147 -4.06 -7.60 -35.65
CA TRP A 147 -5.24 -6.84 -36.06
C TRP A 147 -6.52 -7.63 -35.71
N ILE A 148 -7.28 -7.18 -34.72
CA ILE A 148 -8.68 -7.63 -34.55
C ILE A 148 -9.55 -6.76 -35.46
N SER A 149 -9.97 -7.32 -36.58
CA SER A 149 -10.81 -6.63 -37.56
C SER A 149 -12.16 -6.23 -36.97
N ARG A 150 -12.52 -4.96 -37.17
CA ARG A 150 -13.77 -4.35 -36.74
C ARG A 150 -14.96 -5.02 -37.44
N CYS A 151 -15.87 -5.64 -36.68
CA CYS A 151 -17.17 -6.06 -37.22
C CYS A 151 -18.10 -4.84 -37.28
N SER A 152 -18.33 -4.32 -38.49
CA SER A 152 -19.22 -3.19 -38.73
C SER A 152 -20.60 -3.70 -39.15
N LEU A 153 -21.51 -3.85 -38.20
CA LEU A 153 -22.97 -3.85 -38.41
C LEU A 153 -23.65 -3.47 -37.08
N SER A 154 -24.80 -2.79 -37.19
CA SER A 154 -25.48 -2.13 -36.07
C SER A 154 -26.05 -3.12 -35.04
N CYS A 155 -25.52 -3.12 -33.81
CA CYS A 155 -26.22 -3.67 -32.66
C CYS A 155 -25.94 -2.83 -31.40
N SER A 156 -26.92 -2.00 -31.02
CA SER A 156 -26.85 -1.13 -29.84
C SER A 156 -27.34 -1.86 -28.59
N GLN A 157 -26.58 -2.82 -28.06
CA GLN A 157 -26.65 -3.23 -26.65
C GLN A 157 -25.44 -4.11 -26.24
N PRO A 158 -24.94 -4.01 -24.99
CA PRO A 158 -23.81 -4.81 -24.52
C PRO A 158 -24.24 -6.22 -24.14
N CYS A 159 -23.73 -7.23 -24.86
CA CYS A 159 -23.95 -8.65 -24.52
C CYS A 159 -22.99 -9.12 -23.41
N PHE A 160 -23.48 -9.17 -22.16
CA PHE A 160 -22.84 -9.88 -21.04
C PHE A 160 -23.51 -11.25 -20.86
N MET A 161 -22.81 -12.32 -21.24
CA MET A 161 -23.13 -13.73 -20.96
C MET A 161 -21.77 -14.45 -20.88
N TRP A 162 -21.26 -14.96 -19.75
CA TRP A 162 -21.85 -15.97 -18.85
C TRP A 162 -22.62 -17.03 -19.63
N GLY A 163 -21.95 -18.15 -19.88
CA GLY A 163 -22.36 -19.13 -20.87
C GLY A 163 -23.74 -19.73 -20.61
N VAL A 164 -24.59 -19.66 -21.62
CA VAL A 164 -25.76 -20.54 -21.80
C VAL A 164 -25.74 -21.00 -23.26
N SER A 165 -26.05 -22.28 -23.49
CA SER A 165 -25.87 -22.94 -24.79
C SER A 165 -26.77 -22.37 -25.89
N CYS A 166 -26.25 -22.39 -27.12
CA CYS A 166 -27.05 -22.26 -28.34
C CYS A 166 -28.13 -23.37 -28.37
N SER A 167 -29.36 -23.03 -28.81
CA SER A 167 -30.46 -23.95 -29.08
C SER A 167 -31.60 -23.24 -29.84
N HIS A 168 -31.74 -23.51 -31.14
CA HIS A 168 -32.97 -23.38 -31.98
C HIS A 168 -33.72 -22.00 -31.96
N LEU A 169 -34.63 -21.60 -32.85
CA LEU A 169 -35.36 -22.12 -34.02
C LEU A 169 -35.77 -20.84 -34.83
N GLU A 170 -36.03 -20.76 -36.14
CA GLU A 170 -36.01 -21.74 -37.25
C GLU A 170 -35.27 -21.10 -38.47
N ALA A 171 -35.99 -20.84 -39.57
CA ALA A 171 -35.61 -20.34 -40.88
C ALA A 171 -36.89 -19.88 -41.61
N GLU A 172 -36.88 -18.72 -42.28
CA GLU A 172 -37.51 -18.40 -43.59
C GLU A 172 -36.79 -17.18 -44.20
#